data_AF-A0A354FFC3-F1
#
_entry.id   AF-A0A354FFC3-F1
#
_cell.length_a   1.000
_cell.length_b   1.000
_cell.length_c   1.000
_cell.angle_alpha   90.00
_cell.angle_beta   90.00
_cell.angle_gamma   90.00
#
_symmetry.space_group_name_H-M   'P 1'
#
loop_
_entity.id
_entity.type
_entity.pdbx_description
1 polymer ?
#
loop_
_entity_poly.entity_id
_entity_poly.type
_entity_poly.pdbx_seq_one_letter_code
_entity_poly.pdbx_strand_id
1 'polypeptide(L)'
;MKIAVDAMGGDYAPQEVVKGAVDAAICDGIEVILVGSEQTVREELMKYNYPTELISVAHASEIIGMDEHPARSVRRKKDASLVVAARLVKNGQAAALVSAGNTGAQM
;
A
#
# COMPACT_ATOMS: atom_id res chain seq x y z
N MET A 1 15.99 -0.83 3.88
CA MET A 1 15.46 -1.17 2.52
C MET A 1 13.95 -1.10 2.63
N LYS A 2 13.26 -0.33 1.78
CA LYS A 2 11.83 -0.05 1.95
C LYS A 2 10.95 -0.86 1.02
N ILE A 3 9.84 -1.40 1.53
CA ILE A 3 8.82 -2.11 0.75
C ILE A 3 7.57 -1.24 0.67
N ALA A 4 7.11 -0.96 -0.55
CA ALA A 4 5.82 -0.30 -0.75
C ALA A 4 4.70 -1.33 -0.63
N VAL A 5 3.69 -1.04 0.17
CA VAL A 5 2.54 -1.91 0.39
C VAL A 5 1.29 -1.13 0.05
N ASP A 6 0.54 -1.62 -0.94
CA ASP A 6 -0.78 -1.09 -1.28
C ASP A 6 -1.77 -1.39 -0.15
N ALA A 7 -2.03 -0.40 0.69
CA ALA A 7 -2.86 -0.54 1.88
C ALA A 7 -4.35 -0.64 1.57
N MET A 8 -4.77 -0.36 0.33
CA MET A 8 -6.18 -0.29 -0.06
C MET A 8 -6.62 -1.50 -0.89
N GLY A 9 -5.69 -2.35 -1.31
CA GLY A 9 -5.96 -3.53 -2.13
C GLY A 9 -6.28 -4.77 -1.27
N GLY A 10 -7.40 -5.43 -1.58
CA GLY A 10 -7.81 -6.69 -0.96
C GLY A 10 -9.17 -6.61 -0.25
N ASP A 11 -9.79 -7.77 -0.01
CA ASP A 11 -11.16 -7.87 0.52
C ASP A 11 -11.30 -7.32 1.96
N TYR A 12 -10.21 -7.38 2.73
CA TYR A 12 -10.14 -6.92 4.13
C TYR A 12 -9.22 -5.71 4.30
N ALA A 13 -9.04 -4.93 3.23
CA ALA A 13 -8.28 -3.69 3.26
C ALA A 13 -9.11 -2.54 3.89
N PRO A 14 -8.48 -1.64 4.66
CA PRO A 14 -7.05 -1.59 4.97
C PRO A 14 -6.60 -2.47 6.14
N GLN A 15 -7.51 -3.07 6.89
CA GLN A 15 -7.25 -3.62 8.23
C GLN A 15 -6.18 -4.72 8.22
N GLU A 16 -6.37 -5.78 7.43
CA GLU A 16 -5.42 -6.91 7.42
C GLU A 16 -4.09 -6.53 6.76
N VAL A 17 -4.09 -5.60 5.81
CA VAL A 17 -2.86 -5.14 5.15
C VAL A 17 -2.02 -4.28 6.11
N VAL A 18 -2.65 -3.34 6.82
CA VAL A 18 -1.96 -2.51 7.82
C VAL A 18 -1.45 -3.37 8.96
N LYS A 19 -2.25 -4.32 9.46
CA LYS A 19 -1.82 -5.27 10.48
C LYS A 19 -0.60 -6.08 10.04
N GLY A 20 -0.63 -6.65 8.84
CA GLY A 20 0.51 -7.40 8.30
C GLY A 20 1.77 -6.55 8.13
N ALA A 21 1.62 -5.28 7.73
CA ALA A 21 2.72 -4.34 7.65
C ALA A 21 3.32 -4.01 9.03
N VAL A 22 2.47 -3.86 10.06
CA VAL A 22 2.89 -3.68 11.44
C VAL A 22 3.64 -4.90 11.96
N ASP A 23 3.10 -6.10 11.73
CA ASP A 23 3.74 -7.35 12.13
C ASP A 23 5.12 -7.51 11.47
N ALA A 24 5.25 -7.20 10.17
CA ALA A 24 6.54 -7.23 9.47
C ALA A 24 7.55 -6.21 10.02
N ALA A 25 7.09 -5.02 10.40
CA ALA A 25 7.96 -4.00 11.02
C ALA A 25 8.45 -4.45 12.40
N ILE A 26 7.58 -5.07 13.21
CA ILE A 26 7.90 -5.53 14.57
C ILE A 26 8.77 -6.79 14.57
N CYS A 27 8.39 -7.79 13.80
CA CYS A 27 9.01 -9.12 13.83
C CYS A 27 10.29 -9.18 13.02
N ASP A 28 10.31 -8.52 11.86
CA ASP A 28 11.40 -8.66 10.87
C ASP A 28 12.22 -7.37 10.69
N GLY A 29 11.80 -6.26 11.31
CA GLY A 29 12.48 -4.97 11.17
C GLY A 29 12.40 -4.39 9.75
N ILE A 30 11.40 -4.79 8.97
CA ILE A 30 11.22 -4.35 7.59
C ILE A 30 10.68 -2.91 7.58
N GLU A 31 11.33 -2.03 6.82
CA GLU A 31 10.79 -0.68 6.57
C GLU A 31 9.66 -0.74 5.54
N VAL A 32 8.48 -0.23 5.90
CA VAL A 32 7.27 -0.27 5.09
C VAL A 32 6.81 1.14 4.73
N ILE A 33 6.37 1.30 3.47
CA ILE A 33 5.63 2.47 3.00
C ILE A 33 4.20 2.01 2.69
N LEU A 34 3.26 2.31 3.58
CA LEU A 34 1.83 2.05 3.35
C LEU A 34 1.28 3.08 2.38
N VAL A 35 0.71 2.64 1.27
CA VAL A 35 0.21 3.51 0.20
C VAL A 35 -1.31 3.45 0.15
N GLY A 36 -1.97 4.59 0.31
CA GLY A 36 -3.43 4.65 0.36
C GLY A 36 -3.96 5.98 0.87
N SER A 37 -5.26 6.04 1.15
CA SER A 37 -5.87 7.21 1.80
C SER A 37 -5.19 7.45 3.15
N GLU A 38 -4.40 8.52 3.25
CA GLU A 38 -3.59 8.82 4.43
C GLU A 38 -4.41 8.87 5.72
N GLN A 39 -5.62 9.44 5.65
CA GLN A 39 -6.55 9.47 6.77
C GLN A 39 -6.92 8.04 7.21
N THR A 40 -7.42 7.24 6.27
CA THR A 40 -7.89 5.87 6.52
C THR A 40 -6.76 4.97 7.04
N VAL A 41 -5.57 5.08 6.45
CA VAL A 41 -4.39 4.29 6.87
C VAL A 41 -3.93 4.71 8.27
N ARG A 42 -3.87 6.02 8.58
CA ARG A 42 -3.49 6.49 9.92
C ARG A 42 -4.51 6.10 10.98
N GLU A 43 -5.79 6.17 10.67
CA GLU A 43 -6.87 5.72 11.56
C GLU A 43 -6.72 4.24 11.95
N GLU A 44 -6.33 3.40 11.00
CA GLU A 44 -6.05 1.98 11.28
C GLU A 44 -4.77 1.79 12.07
N LEU A 45 -3.68 2.49 11.72
CA LEU A 45 -2.39 2.43 12.43
C LEU A 45 -2.50 2.80 13.91
N MET A 46 -3.41 3.71 14.29
CA MET A 46 -3.63 4.10 15.69
C MET A 46 -4.07 2.93 16.61
N LYS A 47 -4.51 1.80 16.03
CA LYS A 47 -4.91 0.61 16.79
C LYS A 47 -3.73 -0.26 17.21
N TYR A 48 -2.52 0.02 16.74
CA TYR A 48 -1.34 -0.81 16.96
C TYR A 48 -0.19 0.01 17.54
N ASN A 49 0.67 -0.66 18.30
CA ASN A 49 1.98 -0.12 18.68
C ASN A 49 3.02 -0.66 17.70
N TYR A 50 3.83 0.22 17.10
CA TYR A 50 4.86 -0.14 16.14
C TYR A 50 6.03 0.86 16.18
N PRO A 51 7.23 0.49 15.69
CA PRO A 51 8.35 1.42 15.55
C PRO A 51 8.04 2.46 14.48
N THR A 52 7.79 3.70 14.89
CA THR A 52 7.32 4.78 13.99
C THR A 52 8.30 5.12 12.87
N GLU A 53 9.58 4.81 13.05
CA GLU A 53 10.65 4.98 12.07
C GLU A 53 10.62 3.92 10.96
N LEU A 54 9.98 2.77 11.20
CA LEU A 54 9.88 1.68 10.23
C LEU A 54 8.64 1.77 9.36
N ILE A 55 7.63 2.57 9.73
CA ILE A 55 6.38 2.68 8.95
C ILE A 55 6.14 4.14 8.55
N SER A 56 6.04 4.35 7.24
CA SER A 56 5.65 5.64 6.65
C SER A 56 4.39 5.48 5.80
N VAL A 57 3.66 6.58 5.59
CA VAL A 57 2.42 6.60 4.80
C VAL A 57 2.62 7.49 3.59
N ALA A 58 2.31 6.97 2.40
CA ALA A 58 2.25 7.74 1.16
C ALA A 58 0.78 7.87 0.72
N HIS A 59 0.30 9.11 0.61
CA HIS A 59 -1.08 9.37 0.21
C HIS A 59 -1.35 8.91 -1.23
N ALA A 60 -2.51 8.29 -1.43
CA ALA A 60 -3.12 8.00 -2.71
C ALA A 60 -4.64 8.14 -2.57
N SER A 61 -5.27 8.94 -3.43
CA SER A 61 -6.70 9.28 -3.33
C SER A 61 -7.63 8.32 -4.08
N GLU A 62 -7.09 7.46 -4.95
CA GLU A 62 -7.88 6.51 -5.74
C GLU A 62 -7.57 5.05 -5.35
N ILE A 63 -8.47 4.15 -5.74
CA ILE A 63 -8.34 2.70 -5.59
C ILE A 63 -8.74 2.07 -6.92
N ILE A 64 -8.07 0.99 -7.33
CA ILE A 64 -8.52 0.14 -8.44
C ILE A 64 -9.34 -1.01 -7.83
N GLY A 65 -10.64 -1.02 -8.11
CA GLY A 65 -11.56 -2.06 -7.67
C GLY A 65 -11.27 -3.43 -8.30
N MET A 66 -11.74 -4.48 -7.65
CA MET A 66 -11.56 -5.87 -8.10
C MET A 66 -12.35 -6.18 -9.38
N ASP A 67 -13.43 -5.45 -9.64
CA ASP A 67 -14.30 -5.57 -10.81
C ASP A 67 -13.87 -4.67 -11.99
N GLU A 68 -12.83 -3.85 -11.80
CA GLU A 68 -12.40 -2.90 -12.81
C GLU A 68 -11.51 -3.54 -13.89
N HIS A 69 -11.64 -3.04 -15.12
CA HIS A 69 -10.77 -3.45 -16.21
C HIS A 69 -9.33 -2.94 -16.00
N PRO A 70 -8.34 -3.83 -15.83
CA PRO A 70 -7.05 -3.49 -15.25
C PRO A 70 -6.26 -2.46 -16.06
N ALA A 71 -6.03 -2.74 -17.35
CA ALA A 71 -5.24 -1.87 -18.22
C ALA A 71 -5.84 -0.46 -18.38
N ARG A 72 -7.18 -0.35 -18.30
CA ARG A 72 -7.88 0.94 -18.39
C ARG A 72 -7.73 1.72 -17.08
N SER A 73 -7.90 1.05 -15.95
CA SER A 73 -7.82 1.67 -14.62
C SER A 73 -6.42 2.16 -14.30
N VAL A 74 -5.37 1.37 -14.54
CA VAL A 74 -3.96 1.80 -14.37
C VAL A 74 -3.62 3.02 -15.26
N ARG A 75 -4.23 3.11 -16.44
CA ARG A 75 -4.04 4.26 -17.34
C ARG A 75 -4.76 5.52 -16.86
N ARG A 76 -5.93 5.39 -16.26
CA ARG A 76 -6.77 6.53 -15.86
C ARG A 76 -6.53 6.99 -14.43
N LYS A 77 -6.50 6.06 -13.49
CA LYS A 77 -6.38 6.30 -12.05
C LYS A 77 -4.92 6.46 -11.66
N LYS A 78 -4.33 7.60 -12.00
CA LYS A 78 -2.91 7.87 -11.77
C LYS A 78 -2.57 8.05 -10.30
N ASP A 79 -3.56 8.27 -9.46
CA ASP A 79 -3.42 8.40 -8.02
C ASP A 79 -4.00 7.19 -7.28
N ALA A 80 -4.16 6.05 -7.97
CA ALA A 80 -4.52 4.81 -7.30
C ALA A 80 -3.40 4.30 -6.41
N SER A 81 -3.74 3.80 -5.23
CA SER A 81 -2.78 3.24 -4.26
C SER A 81 -1.75 2.30 -4.91
N LEU A 82 -2.23 1.34 -5.72
CA LEU A 82 -1.37 0.42 -6.48
C LEU A 82 -0.43 1.15 -7.47
N VAL A 83 -0.93 2.16 -8.18
CA VAL A 83 -0.16 2.93 -9.17
C VAL A 83 0.87 3.84 -8.50
N VAL A 84 0.53 4.44 -7.37
CA VAL A 84 1.44 5.24 -6.55
C VAL A 84 2.53 4.35 -5.97
N ALA A 85 2.17 3.17 -5.45
CA ALA A 85 3.13 2.22 -4.89
C ALA A 85 4.11 1.69 -5.97
N ALA A 86 3.64 1.39 -7.18
CA ALA A 86 4.49 1.06 -8.31
C ALA A 86 5.42 2.23 -8.72
N ARG A 87 4.94 3.47 -8.62
CA ARG A 87 5.74 4.68 -8.90
C ARG A 87 6.87 4.86 -7.87
N LEU A 88 6.62 4.55 -6.59
CA LEU A 88 7.66 4.60 -5.55
C LEU A 88 8.81 3.64 -5.88
N VAL A 89 8.50 2.43 -6.34
CA VAL A 89 9.52 1.46 -6.79
C VAL A 89 10.27 1.99 -8.00
N LYS A 90 9.55 2.47 -9.02
CA LYS A 90 10.13 3.05 -10.24
C LYS A 90 11.09 4.21 -9.94
N ASN A 91 10.79 5.02 -8.94
CA ASN A 91 11.59 6.18 -8.54
C ASN A 91 12.74 5.83 -7.57
N GLY A 92 12.93 4.56 -7.21
CA GLY A 92 13.94 4.13 -6.25
C GLY A 92 13.63 4.48 -4.79
N GLN A 93 12.39 4.89 -4.48
CA GLN A 93 11.94 5.19 -3.12
C GLN A 93 11.56 3.93 -2.34
N ALA A 94 11.23 2.85 -3.05
CA ALA A 94 11.01 1.51 -2.53
C ALA A 94 11.77 0.47 -3.38
N ALA A 95 12.18 -0.63 -2.77
CA ALA A 95 12.87 -1.73 -3.44
C ALA A 95 11.90 -2.75 -4.06
N ALA A 96 10.70 -2.88 -3.48
CA ALA A 96 9.66 -3.78 -3.98
C ALA A 96 8.26 -3.23 -3.67
N LEU A 97 7.26 -3.86 -4.29
CA LEU A 97 5.84 -3.60 -4.12
C LEU A 97 5.13 -4.90 -3.73
N VAL A 98 4.22 -4.82 -2.76
CA VAL A 98 3.25 -5.87 -2.42
C VAL A 98 1.83 -5.29 -2.48
N SER A 99 0.89 -6.03 -3.07
CA SER A 99 -0.54 -5.68 -3.06
C SER A 99 -1.38 -6.96 -3.07
N ALA A 100 -2.52 -6.92 -2.40
CA ALA A 100 -3.56 -7.95 -2.47
C ALA A 100 -4.76 -7.50 -3.33
N GLY A 101 -4.59 -6.45 -4.14
CA GLY A 101 -5.61 -5.91 -5.02
C GLY A 101 -5.74 -6.64 -6.36
N ASN A 102 -6.33 -5.95 -7.35
CA ASN A 102 -6.63 -6.50 -8.66
C ASN A 102 -5.37 -7.05 -9.38
N THR A 103 -5.28 -8.38 -9.53
CA THR A 103 -4.10 -9.06 -10.13
C THR A 103 -3.76 -8.56 -11.53
N GLY A 104 -4.77 -8.26 -12.35
CA GLY A 104 -4.54 -7.74 -13.70
C GLY A 104 -3.92 -6.35 -13.69
N ALA A 105 -4.17 -5.55 -12.66
CA ALA A 105 -3.61 -4.21 -12.53
C ALA A 105 -2.19 -4.23 -11.91
N GLN A 106 -1.80 -5.34 -11.29
CA GLN A 106 -0.46 -5.53 -10.72
C GLN A 106 0.59 -5.95 -11.76
N MET A 107 0.17 -6.59 -12.85
CA MET A 107 1.02 -7.04 -13.96
C MET A 107 1.31 -5.92 -14.96
#